data_AF-A0A0E3ZHP7-F1
#
_entry.id   AF-A0A0E3ZHP7-F1
#
_cell.length_a   1.000
_cell.length_b   1.000
_cell.length_c   1.000
_cell.angle_alpha   90.00
_cell.angle_beta   90.00
_cell.angle_gamma   90.00
#
_symmetry.space_group_name_H-M   'P 1'
#
loop_
_entity.id
_entity.type
_entity.pdbx_description
1 polymer ?
#
loop_
_entity_poly.entity_id
_entity_poly.type
_entity_poly.pdbx_seq_one_letter_code
_entity_poly.pdbx_strand_id
1 'polypeptide(L)'
;MKAYVLLNLTLCAAIISAQDCFAQANTLAITEISANQLSEDQKVAHLIQVVSKMEGAMFIRNGSEHSCRQAAEHLESKWEKHRNNVKTAQGFIEELASRSGLTGEPYKIRFADGSIKTTNEVLLLELKQLEQK
;
A
#
# COMPACT_ATOMS: atom_id res chain seq x y z
N MET A 1 -58.86 -63.94 -7.12
CA MET A 1 -59.54 -63.04 -8.06
C MET A 1 -59.93 -61.76 -7.33
N LYS A 2 -59.84 -60.60 -8.02
CA LYS A 2 -60.04 -59.18 -7.60
C LYS A 2 -58.79 -58.57 -6.94
N ALA A 3 -57.89 -57.81 -7.60
CA ALA A 3 -57.93 -56.75 -8.63
C ALA A 3 -58.21 -55.32 -8.10
N TYR A 4 -57.36 -54.39 -8.59
CA TYR A 4 -57.35 -52.91 -8.53
C TYR A 4 -56.79 -52.27 -7.25
N VAL A 5 -55.57 -51.69 -7.26
CA VAL A 5 -55.13 -50.39 -7.85
C VAL A 5 -55.95 -49.24 -7.31
N LEU A 6 -55.32 -48.30 -6.59
CA LEU A 6 -55.47 -46.85 -6.76
C LEU A 6 -54.40 -46.11 -5.94
N LEU A 7 -53.49 -45.52 -6.70
CA LEU A 7 -52.67 -44.35 -6.43
C LEU A 7 -53.46 -43.30 -5.61
N ASN A 8 -52.85 -42.67 -4.59
CA ASN A 8 -52.94 -41.22 -4.40
C ASN A 8 -51.95 -40.67 -3.36
N LEU A 9 -51.52 -39.46 -3.69
CA LEU A 9 -50.39 -38.67 -3.27
C LEU A 9 -50.80 -37.69 -2.15
N THR A 10 -50.07 -37.60 -1.03
CA THR A 10 -50.15 -36.45 -0.09
C THR A 10 -48.88 -36.46 0.78
N LEU A 11 -47.82 -35.72 0.42
CA LEU A 11 -47.51 -34.30 0.69
C LEU A 11 -47.24 -33.97 2.19
N CYS A 12 -46.05 -33.39 2.40
CA CYS A 12 -45.52 -32.65 3.57
C CYS A 12 -45.09 -33.43 4.82
N ALA A 13 -43.79 -33.40 5.12
CA ALA A 13 -43.26 -32.45 6.12
C ALA A 13 -41.72 -32.47 6.13
N ALA A 14 -41.16 -31.28 6.32
CA ALA A 14 -39.75 -30.97 6.32
C ALA A 14 -38.95 -31.71 7.40
N ILE A 15 -37.74 -32.14 7.05
CA ILE A 15 -36.65 -32.27 8.01
C ILE A 15 -35.48 -31.46 7.47
N ILE A 16 -35.25 -30.34 8.15
CA ILE A 16 -34.07 -29.51 8.07
C ILE A 16 -32.90 -30.36 8.59
N SER A 17 -31.90 -30.56 7.75
CA SER A 17 -30.53 -30.78 8.23
C SER A 17 -29.60 -30.06 7.27
N ALA A 18 -29.23 -28.86 7.70
CA ALA A 18 -28.15 -28.07 7.15
C ALA A 18 -26.88 -28.93 7.09
N GLN A 19 -26.35 -29.10 5.88
CA GLN A 19 -24.96 -29.46 5.65
C GLN A 19 -24.45 -28.51 4.58
N ASP A 20 -24.23 -27.28 5.05
CA ASP A 20 -23.13 -26.41 4.68
C ASP A 20 -22.27 -26.88 3.51
N CYS A 21 -22.66 -26.45 2.31
CA CYS A 21 -21.74 -26.30 1.20
C CYS A 21 -20.83 -25.11 1.49
N PHE A 22 -19.74 -25.35 2.23
CA PHE A 22 -18.63 -24.40 2.32
C PHE A 22 -17.34 -25.08 1.88
N ALA A 23 -17.25 -25.36 0.58
CA ALA A 23 -15.95 -25.40 -0.07
C ALA A 23 -15.60 -23.97 -0.51
N GLN A 24 -15.37 -23.09 0.46
CA GLN A 24 -14.66 -21.83 0.21
C GLN A 24 -13.20 -22.20 -0.02
N ALA A 25 -12.88 -22.60 -1.25
CA ALA A 25 -11.49 -22.67 -1.69
C ALA A 25 -10.96 -21.24 -1.73
N ASN A 26 -10.22 -20.93 -0.67
CA ASN A 26 -9.52 -19.69 -0.40
C ASN A 26 -8.52 -19.41 -1.53
N THR A 27 -8.93 -18.69 -2.57
CA THR A 27 -8.02 -18.10 -3.55
C THR A 27 -7.96 -16.59 -3.35
N LEU A 28 -7.51 -16.17 -2.17
CA LEU A 28 -6.79 -14.92 -2.05
C LEU A 28 -5.40 -15.19 -2.64
N ALA A 29 -5.29 -15.12 -3.96
CA ALA A 29 -4.01 -14.93 -4.63
C ALA A 29 -3.54 -13.51 -4.27
N ILE A 30 -3.08 -13.33 -3.03
CA ILE A 30 -2.26 -12.19 -2.68
C ILE A 30 -0.97 -12.41 -3.45
N THR A 31 -0.77 -11.55 -4.43
CA THR A 31 0.42 -11.47 -5.24
C THR A 31 1.58 -11.15 -4.29
N GLU A 32 2.29 -12.18 -3.84
CA GLU A 32 3.63 -12.05 -3.25
C GLU A 32 4.56 -11.61 -4.40
N ILE A 33 4.44 -10.33 -4.79
CA ILE A 33 5.42 -9.69 -5.67
C ILE A 33 6.67 -9.53 -4.80
N SER A 34 7.60 -10.47 -4.94
CA SER A 34 8.97 -10.30 -4.41
C SER A 34 9.42 -8.90 -4.79
N ALA A 35 10.02 -8.16 -3.87
CA ALA A 35 10.18 -6.73 -4.03
C ALA A 35 11.21 -6.34 -5.11
N ASN A 36 11.97 -7.32 -5.60
CA ASN A 36 12.76 -7.23 -6.83
C ASN A 36 11.93 -7.39 -8.13
N GLN A 37 10.61 -7.55 -8.02
CA GLN A 37 9.63 -7.66 -9.11
C GLN A 37 8.64 -6.49 -9.13
N LEU A 38 8.74 -5.55 -8.18
CA LEU A 38 7.93 -4.33 -8.18
C LEU A 38 8.38 -3.40 -9.30
N SER A 39 7.42 -2.79 -10.00
CA SER A 39 7.72 -1.70 -10.92
C SER A 39 8.24 -0.49 -10.15
N GLU A 40 8.96 0.40 -10.85
CA GLU A 40 9.47 1.64 -10.24
C GLU A 40 8.33 2.52 -9.68
N ASP A 41 7.18 2.57 -10.35
CA ASP A 41 5.99 3.25 -9.84
C ASP A 41 5.49 2.64 -8.53
N GLN A 42 5.47 1.30 -8.42
CA GLN A 42 5.06 0.61 -7.20
C GLN A 42 6.04 0.87 -6.05
N LYS A 43 7.34 0.89 -6.33
CA LYS A 43 8.37 1.26 -5.35
C LYS A 43 8.17 2.70 -4.86
N VAL A 44 7.95 3.66 -5.76
CA VAL A 44 7.67 5.06 -5.39
C VAL A 44 6.39 5.17 -4.54
N ALA A 45 5.31 4.51 -4.94
CA ALA A 45 4.07 4.49 -4.18
C ALA A 45 4.28 3.92 -2.77
N HIS A 46 5.06 2.85 -2.62
CA HIS A 46 5.44 2.29 -1.32
C HIS A 46 6.20 3.32 -0.46
N LEU A 47 7.21 3.99 -1.02
CA LEU A 47 7.99 5.00 -0.30
C LEU A 47 7.12 6.17 0.20
N ILE A 48 6.20 6.65 -0.65
CA ILE A 48 5.24 7.72 -0.27
C ILE A 48 4.31 7.22 0.84
N GLN A 49 3.84 5.98 0.74
CA GLN A 49 2.99 5.38 1.77
C GLN A 49 3.73 5.23 3.11
N VAL A 50 5.01 4.86 3.09
CA VAL A 50 5.85 4.78 4.29
C VAL A 50 5.92 6.13 4.98
N VAL A 51 6.17 7.22 4.23
CA VAL A 51 6.11 8.58 4.80
C VAL A 51 4.73 8.86 5.40
N SER A 52 3.65 8.62 4.64
CA SER A 52 2.27 8.89 5.10
C SER A 52 1.92 8.20 6.43
N LYS A 53 2.46 7.00 6.66
CA LYS A 53 2.20 6.16 7.85
C LYS A 53 3.14 6.43 9.03
N MET A 54 4.06 7.39 8.95
CA MET A 54 4.93 7.78 10.08
C MET A 54 4.13 8.60 11.11
N GLU A 55 3.43 7.89 12.00
CA GLU A 55 2.69 8.49 13.10
C GLU A 55 3.63 9.15 14.12
N GLY A 56 3.26 10.32 14.61
CA GLY A 56 4.05 11.09 15.59
C GLY A 56 5.30 11.77 15.02
N ALA A 57 5.64 11.55 13.76
CA ALA A 57 6.72 12.26 13.08
C ALA A 57 6.24 13.55 12.40
N MET A 58 7.17 14.48 12.20
CA MET A 58 6.96 15.74 11.51
C MET A 58 7.91 15.87 10.32
N PHE A 59 7.38 16.26 9.17
CA PHE A 59 8.15 16.52 7.97
C PHE A 59 8.54 18.01 7.91
N ILE A 60 9.82 18.29 7.80
CA ILE A 60 10.36 19.65 7.78
C ILE A 60 10.76 20.01 6.35
N ARG A 61 10.15 21.06 5.82
CA ARG A 61 10.43 21.61 4.49
C ARG A 61 10.55 23.12 4.56
N ASN A 62 11.65 23.66 4.04
CA ASN A 62 11.92 25.09 4.02
C ASN A 62 11.82 25.74 5.42
N GLY A 63 12.26 25.03 6.46
CA GLY A 63 12.16 25.47 7.86
C GLY A 63 10.78 25.30 8.52
N SER A 64 9.73 24.92 7.77
CA SER A 64 8.39 24.72 8.30
C SER A 64 8.07 23.25 8.54
N GLU A 65 7.35 22.97 9.63
CA GLU A 65 6.86 21.63 9.94
C GLU A 65 5.52 21.34 9.26
N HIS A 66 5.37 20.11 8.77
CA HIS A 66 4.18 19.59 8.14
C HIS A 66 3.91 18.19 8.68
N SER A 67 2.64 17.78 8.67
CA SER A 67 2.32 16.37 8.95
C SER A 67 2.90 15.47 7.86
N CYS A 68 3.25 14.24 8.23
CA CYS A 68 3.74 13.25 7.27
C CYS A 68 2.71 12.93 6.17
N ARG A 69 1.41 13.04 6.45
CA ARG A 69 0.35 12.92 5.45
C ARG A 69 0.40 14.02 4.40
N GLN A 70 0.53 15.29 4.82
CA GLN A 70 0.68 16.41 3.89
C GLN A 70 1.97 16.29 3.08
N ALA A 71 3.05 15.78 3.69
CA ALA A 71 4.29 15.51 2.99
C ALA A 71 4.11 14.43 1.91
N ALA A 72 3.39 13.35 2.21
CA ALA A 72 3.09 12.30 1.24
C ALA A 72 2.29 12.84 0.05
N GLU A 73 1.23 13.63 0.28
CA GLU A 73 0.45 14.29 -0.79
C GLU A 73 1.34 15.22 -1.64
N HIS A 74 2.26 15.95 -1.00
CA HIS A 74 3.23 16.79 -1.70
C HIS A 74 4.17 15.97 -2.59
N LEU A 75 4.71 14.86 -2.07
CA LEU A 75 5.61 13.97 -2.80
C LEU A 75 4.90 13.27 -3.96
N GLU A 76 3.66 12.82 -3.77
CA GLU A 76 2.81 12.25 -4.82
C GLU A 76 2.56 13.25 -5.95
N SER A 77 2.20 14.50 -5.61
CA SER A 77 2.04 15.56 -6.62
C SER A 77 3.34 15.84 -7.38
N LYS A 78 4.50 15.79 -6.71
CA LYS A 78 5.79 15.93 -7.40
C LYS A 78 6.07 14.75 -8.31
N TRP A 79 5.81 13.52 -7.88
CA TRP A 79 5.98 12.33 -8.69
C TRP A 79 5.14 12.40 -9.96
N GLU A 80 3.84 12.67 -9.84
CA GLU A 80 2.92 12.72 -10.98
C GLU A 80 3.38 13.69 -12.07
N LYS A 81 3.92 14.85 -11.66
CA LYS A 81 4.40 15.88 -12.59
C LYS A 81 5.72 15.52 -13.28
N HIS A 82 6.54 14.67 -12.67
CA HIS A 82 7.91 14.41 -13.12
C HIS A 82 8.19 12.97 -13.52
N ARG A 83 7.23 12.04 -13.32
CA ARG A 83 7.37 10.62 -13.69
C ARG A 83 7.63 10.37 -15.18
N ASN A 84 7.45 11.39 -16.03
CA ASN A 84 7.84 11.34 -17.44
C ASN A 84 9.36 11.46 -17.66
N ASN A 85 10.07 12.10 -16.73
CA ASN A 85 11.51 12.36 -16.81
C ASN A 85 12.28 11.50 -15.80
N VAL A 86 11.76 11.39 -14.58
CA VAL A 86 12.31 10.58 -13.51
C VAL A 86 11.61 9.24 -13.54
N LYS A 87 12.32 8.16 -13.87
CA LYS A 87 11.73 6.84 -14.13
C LYS A 87 11.98 5.81 -13.03
N THR A 88 12.84 6.12 -12.07
CA THR A 88 13.26 5.18 -11.03
C THR A 88 12.91 5.69 -9.64
N ALA A 89 12.72 4.77 -8.70
CA ALA A 89 12.50 5.07 -7.29
C ALA A 89 13.70 5.79 -6.68
N GLN A 90 14.93 5.38 -7.04
CA GLN A 90 16.13 6.09 -6.64
C GLN A 90 16.15 7.54 -7.18
N GLY A 91 15.81 7.74 -8.46
CA GLY A 91 15.72 9.08 -9.06
C GLY A 91 14.65 9.93 -8.38
N PHE A 92 13.48 9.34 -8.03
CA PHE A 92 12.45 10.03 -7.24
C PHE A 92 13.01 10.50 -5.90
N ILE A 93 13.77 9.65 -5.20
CA ILE A 93 14.37 10.00 -3.92
C ILE A 93 15.39 11.14 -4.09
N GLU A 94 16.29 11.03 -5.06
CA GLU A 94 17.40 11.97 -5.25
C GLU A 94 16.96 13.33 -5.79
N GLU A 95 16.00 13.36 -6.71
CA GLU A 95 15.60 14.58 -7.41
C GLU A 95 14.33 15.23 -6.84
N LEU A 96 13.39 14.43 -6.32
CA LEU A 96 12.05 14.93 -5.96
C LEU A 96 11.80 14.91 -4.46
N ALA A 97 12.28 13.89 -3.73
CA ALA A 97 12.00 13.71 -2.31
C ALA A 97 13.14 14.14 -1.37
N SER A 98 14.34 14.43 -1.89
CA SER A 98 15.49 14.83 -1.07
C SER A 98 15.47 16.29 -0.66
N ARG A 99 15.02 17.18 -1.55
CA ARG A 99 15.15 18.63 -1.40
C ARG A 99 14.06 19.43 -2.12
N SER A 100 13.96 20.68 -1.72
CA SER A 100 13.11 21.69 -2.36
C SER A 100 13.65 22.05 -3.73
N GLY A 101 12.82 21.95 -4.77
CA GLY A 101 13.19 22.47 -6.09
C GLY A 101 13.26 24.01 -6.12
N LEU A 102 12.59 24.68 -5.19
CA LEU A 102 12.52 26.14 -5.14
C LEU A 102 13.70 26.75 -4.38
N THR A 103 14.08 26.16 -3.25
CA THR A 103 15.10 26.71 -2.34
C THR A 103 16.39 25.88 -2.32
N GLY A 104 16.39 24.66 -2.85
CA GLY A 104 17.52 23.72 -2.75
C GLY A 104 17.69 23.08 -1.37
N GLU A 105 16.91 23.49 -0.36
CA GLU A 105 17.07 23.00 1.01
C GLU A 105 16.65 21.53 1.15
N PRO A 106 17.42 20.72 1.90
CA PRO A 106 17.09 19.32 2.12
C PRO A 106 15.86 19.18 3.02
N TYR A 107 14.98 18.27 2.65
CA TYR A 107 13.86 17.89 3.48
C TYR A 107 14.35 17.01 4.64
N LYS A 108 13.69 17.13 5.78
CA LYS A 108 14.02 16.35 6.99
C LYS A 108 12.77 15.75 7.59
N ILE A 109 12.95 14.66 8.33
CA ILE A 109 11.90 14.03 9.14
C ILE A 109 12.38 14.08 10.59
N ARG A 110 11.57 14.70 11.44
CA ARG A 110 11.71 14.68 12.89
C ARG A 110 10.83 13.57 13.43
N PHE A 111 11.44 12.52 13.96
CA PHE A 111 10.72 11.36 14.49
C PHE A 111 10.12 11.66 15.86
N ALA A 112 9.25 10.76 16.33
CA ALA A 112 8.59 10.88 17.64
C ALA A 112 9.58 10.89 18.82
N ASP A 113 10.75 10.28 18.66
CA ASP A 113 11.85 10.32 19.64
C ASP A 113 12.66 11.63 19.63
N GLY A 114 12.31 12.57 18.74
CA GLY A 114 12.99 13.85 18.57
C GLY A 114 14.23 13.79 17.66
N SER A 115 14.64 12.61 17.19
CA SER A 115 15.74 12.48 16.24
C SER A 115 15.34 13.08 14.89
N ILE A 116 16.32 13.65 14.18
CA ILE A 116 16.10 14.28 12.88
C ILE A 116 17.01 13.60 11.86
N LYS A 117 16.42 13.08 10.78
CA LYS A 117 17.16 12.55 9.63
C LYS A 117 16.74 13.27 8.36
N THR A 118 17.59 13.23 7.34
CA THR A 118 17.20 13.73 6.02
C THR A 118 16.20 12.77 5.38
N THR A 119 15.23 13.30 4.62
CA THR A 119 14.27 12.46 3.90
C THR A 119 14.97 11.52 2.91
N ASN A 120 16.08 11.97 2.31
CA ASN A 120 16.91 11.15 1.42
C ASN A 120 17.46 9.90 2.14
N GLU A 121 18.08 10.07 3.30
CA GLU A 121 18.61 8.95 4.11
C GLU A 121 17.51 7.94 4.44
N VAL A 122 16.36 8.44 4.93
CA VAL A 122 15.24 7.59 5.35
C VAL A 122 14.69 6.77 4.18
N LEU A 123 14.45 7.41 3.03
CA LEU A 123 13.87 6.74 1.87
C LEU A 123 14.85 5.81 1.15
N LEU A 124 16.16 6.12 1.13
CA LEU A 124 17.15 5.21 0.57
C LEU A 124 17.28 3.93 1.41
N LEU A 125 17.22 4.06 2.73
CA LEU A 125 17.20 2.90 3.63
C LEU A 125 15.95 2.05 3.38
N GLU A 126 14.78 2.67 3.28
CA GLU A 126 13.54 1.95 2.97
C GLU A 126 13.58 1.29 1.60
N LEU A 127 14.07 1.98 0.56
CA LEU A 127 14.20 1.41 -0.79
C LEU A 127 15.14 0.20 -0.79
N LYS A 128 16.28 0.29 -0.11
CA LYS A 128 17.21 -0.84 0.03
C LYS A 128 16.57 -2.02 0.76
N GLN A 129 15.80 -1.76 1.82
CA GLN A 129 15.08 -2.81 2.54
C GLN A 129 13.97 -3.44 1.68
N LEU A 130 13.30 -2.62 0.87
CA LEU A 130 12.30 -3.07 -0.08
C LEU A 130 12.96 -4.02 -1.07
N GLU A 131 14.00 -3.63 -1.78
CA GLU A 131 14.64 -4.43 -2.85
C GLU A 131 15.31 -5.74 -2.38
N GLN A 132 15.54 -5.90 -1.07
CA GLN A 132 16.14 -7.10 -0.49
C GLN A 132 15.12 -8.15 -0.05
N LYS A 133 13.81 -7.87 -0.15
CA LYS A 133 12.72 -8.81 0.16
C LYS A 133 12.33 -9.66 -1.04
#